data_AF-A0AAW2D9G9-F1
#
_entry.id   AF-A0AAW2D9G9-F1
#
_cell.length_a   1.000
_cell.length_b   1.000
_cell.length_c   1.000
_cell.angle_alpha   90.00
_cell.angle_beta   90.00
_cell.angle_gamma   90.00
#
_symmetry.space_group_name_H-M   'P 1'
#
loop_
_entity.id
_entity.type
_entity.pdbx_description
1 polymer ?
#
loop_
_entity_poly.entity_id
_entity_poly.type
_entity_poly.pdbx_seq_one_letter_code
_entity_poly.pdbx_strand_id
1 'polypeptide(L)'
;MPCAELADNIVQCGRSTLEMAISFVNAHDKLKAKVIYGDTDSLFVLLLKGRTVKESFRIGNEIASAITAMNPSPVTLKMEKVYHPCFLLTKKCYVGYSYESPEQSEPVFDAKGIETVRRDTCGAVSKTLENSLRLFFEHQNTSELKAYLQRQWTRILSGRVSLQDFVFAKEVRLGTYCTKSSSSLPPTSIVATKAMRADPRAEPRYAERIPYVVIHGEPGARLIDMPQGLWFFLIAHHFPLYHSFSSLSLSLSNGTNPFSSSSSDPPPPPKRSSLSARLSFVFDQIDTIEKQQQSQKDQTLQRIALGANPETPKLTTHLIPNRS
;
A
#
# COMPACT_ATOMS: atom_id res chain seq x y z
N MET A 1 -4.46 -31.82 22.68
CA MET A 1 -3.19 -31.56 23.39
C MET A 1 -2.28 -30.77 22.47
N PRO A 2 -1.77 -29.59 22.87
CA PRO A 2 -0.77 -28.87 22.09
C PRO A 2 0.58 -29.61 22.15
N CYS A 3 1.27 -29.73 21.03
CA CYS A 3 2.63 -30.28 20.93
C CYS A 3 3.50 -29.29 20.15
N ALA A 4 4.27 -28.48 20.88
CA ALA A 4 5.09 -27.41 20.30
C ALA A 4 6.24 -27.97 19.45
N GLU A 5 6.89 -29.03 19.93
CA GLU A 5 8.02 -29.66 19.24
C GLU A 5 7.66 -30.16 17.83
N LEU A 6 6.46 -30.75 17.69
CA LEU A 6 5.95 -31.17 16.39
C LEU A 6 5.70 -29.96 15.48
N ALA A 7 5.14 -28.88 16.00
CA ALA A 7 4.89 -27.66 15.24
C ALA A 7 6.20 -27.00 14.75
N ASP A 8 7.22 -26.94 15.61
CA ASP A 8 8.52 -26.36 15.27
C ASP A 8 9.21 -27.18 14.16
N ASN A 9 9.16 -28.52 14.27
CA ASN A 9 9.70 -29.40 13.22
C ASN A 9 8.98 -29.19 11.88
N ILE A 10 7.65 -29.04 11.87
CA ILE A 10 6.88 -28.78 10.64
C ILE A 10 7.30 -27.45 10.01
N VAL A 11 7.40 -26.38 10.80
CA VAL A 11 7.80 -25.05 10.30
C VAL A 11 9.24 -25.07 9.77
N GLN A 12 10.14 -25.76 10.46
CA GLN A 12 11.54 -25.89 10.04
C GLN A 12 11.68 -26.70 8.75
N CYS A 13 10.94 -27.79 8.60
CA CYS A 13 10.88 -28.56 7.35
C CYS A 13 10.39 -27.69 6.19
N GLY A 14 9.29 -26.96 6.37
CA GLY A 14 8.76 -26.07 5.32
C GLY A 14 9.76 -24.99 4.90
N ARG A 15 10.45 -24.38 5.87
CA ARG A 15 11.51 -23.41 5.59
C ARG A 15 12.67 -24.00 4.81
N SER A 16 13.16 -25.18 5.21
CA SER A 16 14.27 -25.86 4.54
C SER A 16 13.92 -26.24 3.09
N THR A 17 12.69 -26.74 2.85
CA THR A 17 12.20 -27.04 1.51
C THR A 17 12.17 -25.80 0.62
N LEU A 18 11.71 -24.66 1.15
CA LEU A 18 11.67 -23.39 0.41
C LEU A 18 13.07 -22.88 0.08
N GLU A 19 13.99 -22.89 1.05
CA GLU A 19 15.39 -22.46 0.86
C GLU A 19 16.13 -23.33 -0.16
N MET A 20 15.85 -24.64 -0.18
CA MET A 20 16.38 -25.57 -1.18
C MET A 20 15.85 -25.26 -2.58
N ALA A 21 14.54 -24.99 -2.72
CA ALA A 21 13.94 -24.58 -3.99
C ALA A 21 14.54 -23.26 -4.51
N ILE A 22 14.75 -22.27 -3.64
CA ILE A 22 15.39 -21.00 -3.98
C ILE A 22 16.82 -21.22 -4.49
N SER A 23 17.58 -22.05 -3.78
CA SER A 23 18.97 -22.38 -4.14
C SER A 23 19.04 -23.07 -5.50
N PHE A 24 18.12 -24.00 -5.77
CA PHE A 24 18.02 -24.68 -7.06
C PHE A 24 17.75 -23.73 -8.22
N VAL A 25 16.76 -22.84 -8.08
CA VAL A 25 16.38 -21.88 -9.13
C VAL A 25 17.53 -20.90 -9.41
N ASN A 26 18.20 -20.41 -8.37
CA ASN A 26 19.30 -19.46 -8.54
C ASN A 26 20.59 -20.13 -9.08
N ALA A 27 20.80 -21.43 -8.85
CA ALA A 27 21.95 -22.17 -9.37
C ALA A 27 21.80 -22.56 -10.85
N HIS A 28 20.57 -22.70 -11.35
CA HIS A 28 20.30 -23.09 -12.74
C HIS A 28 20.48 -21.92 -13.72
N ASP A 29 21.72 -21.64 -14.11
CA ASP A 29 22.06 -20.53 -15.02
C ASP A 29 21.37 -20.65 -16.41
N LYS A 30 21.07 -21.88 -16.85
CA LYS A 30 20.32 -22.15 -18.09
C LYS A 30 18.93 -21.52 -18.09
N LEU A 31 18.29 -21.43 -16.91
CA LEU A 31 16.93 -20.91 -16.77
C LEU A 31 16.90 -19.39 -16.75
N LYS A 32 18.05 -18.71 -16.58
CA LYS A 32 18.14 -17.25 -16.61
C LYS A 32 17.08 -16.60 -15.70
N ALA A 33 16.94 -17.19 -14.51
CA ALA A 33 15.86 -16.94 -13.57
C ALA A 33 16.45 -16.54 -12.21
N LYS A 34 15.77 -15.63 -11.50
CA LYS A 34 16.17 -15.21 -10.16
C LYS A 34 14.97 -15.11 -9.25
N VAL A 35 15.04 -15.70 -8.06
CA VAL A 35 13.98 -15.52 -7.06
C VAL A 35 14.07 -14.11 -6.47
N ILE A 36 12.98 -13.35 -6.55
CA ILE A 36 12.89 -11.96 -6.05
C ILE A 36 12.06 -11.84 -4.78
N TYR A 37 11.14 -12.76 -4.55
CA TYR A 37 10.25 -12.74 -3.38
C TYR A 37 9.81 -14.16 -3.03
N GLY A 38 9.51 -14.38 -1.75
CA GLY A 38 8.91 -15.61 -1.27
C GLY A 38 8.18 -15.37 0.06
N ASP A 39 7.03 -16.03 0.22
CA ASP A 39 6.19 -15.95 1.42
C ASP A 39 5.70 -17.36 1.73
N THR A 40 6.28 -17.96 2.78
CA THR A 40 6.02 -19.32 3.32
C THR A 40 6.11 -20.49 2.33
N ASP A 41 5.19 -20.52 1.38
CA ASP A 41 4.88 -21.59 0.45
C ASP A 41 4.93 -21.11 -1.02
N SER A 42 5.09 -19.81 -1.23
CA SER A 42 5.13 -19.18 -2.55
C SER A 42 6.51 -18.64 -2.90
N LEU A 43 6.86 -18.73 -4.19
CA LEU A 43 8.11 -18.26 -4.77
C LEU A 43 7.83 -17.40 -6.00
N PHE A 44 8.42 -16.21 -6.04
CA PHE A 44 8.30 -15.30 -7.17
C PHE A 44 9.62 -15.32 -7.92
N VAL A 45 9.59 -15.91 -9.11
CA VAL A 45 10.74 -16.07 -9.98
C VAL A 45 10.68 -15.02 -11.07
N LEU A 46 11.68 -14.15 -11.11
CA LEU A 46 11.88 -13.20 -12.19
C LEU A 46 12.66 -13.86 -13.32
N LEU A 47 12.05 -13.96 -14.49
CA LEU A 47 12.71 -14.40 -15.72
C LEU A 47 13.43 -13.21 -16.37
N LEU A 48 14.60 -13.43 -16.98
CA LEU A 48 15.35 -12.38 -17.69
C LEU A 48 14.51 -11.74 -18.82
N LYS A 49 14.82 -10.46 -19.10
CA LYS A 49 14.04 -9.56 -19.95
C LYS A 49 13.69 -10.16 -21.32
N GLY A 50 12.43 -9.97 -21.75
CA GLY A 50 11.95 -10.27 -23.10
C GLY A 50 11.16 -11.58 -23.24
N ARG A 51 10.82 -12.27 -22.15
CA ARG A 51 9.99 -13.48 -22.19
C ARG A 51 8.51 -13.14 -22.31
N THR A 52 7.80 -13.92 -23.13
CA THR A 52 6.33 -13.82 -23.25
C THR A 52 5.65 -14.54 -22.09
N VAL A 53 4.37 -14.23 -21.84
CA VAL A 53 3.56 -14.91 -20.81
C VAL A 53 3.52 -16.42 -21.06
N LYS A 54 3.35 -16.86 -22.32
CA LYS A 54 3.34 -18.28 -22.70
C LYS A 54 4.66 -19.00 -22.40
N GLU A 55 5.80 -18.36 -22.70
CA GLU A 55 7.11 -18.92 -22.35
C GLU A 55 7.30 -19.00 -20.84
N SER A 56 6.80 -18.00 -20.11
CA SER A 56 6.89 -17.97 -18.65
C SER A 56 6.14 -19.14 -18.00
N PHE A 57 4.98 -19.53 -18.53
CA PHE A 57 4.28 -20.74 -18.10
C PHE A 57 5.06 -22.03 -18.37
N ARG A 58 5.70 -22.16 -19.53
CA ARG A 58 6.50 -23.35 -19.87
C ARG A 58 7.67 -23.51 -18.91
N ILE A 59 8.43 -22.44 -18.69
CA ILE A 59 9.58 -22.43 -17.78
C ILE A 59 9.11 -22.65 -16.33
N GLY A 60 8.00 -22.03 -15.93
CA GLY A 60 7.41 -22.24 -14.60
C GLY A 60 7.04 -23.69 -14.34
N ASN A 61 6.44 -24.37 -15.33
CA ASN A 61 6.13 -25.80 -15.23
C ASN A 61 7.39 -26.67 -15.17
N GLU A 62 8.43 -26.36 -15.95
CA GLU A 62 9.71 -27.08 -15.89
C GLU A 62 10.35 -26.98 -14.50
N ILE A 63 10.37 -25.76 -13.92
CA ILE A 63 10.86 -25.51 -12.56
C ILE A 63 10.01 -26.29 -11.54
N ALA A 64 8.69 -26.24 -11.67
CA ALA A 64 7.76 -26.93 -10.77
C ALA A 64 7.96 -28.45 -10.79
N SER A 65 8.11 -29.05 -11.97
CA SER A 65 8.38 -30.48 -12.13
C SER A 65 9.75 -30.88 -11.57
N ALA A 66 10.79 -30.08 -11.82
CA ALA A 66 12.13 -30.36 -11.30
C ALA A 66 12.18 -30.28 -9.76
N ILE A 67 11.55 -29.27 -9.16
CA ILE A 67 11.47 -29.14 -7.70
C ILE A 67 10.63 -30.25 -7.09
N THR A 68 9.51 -30.62 -7.73
CA THR A 68 8.67 -31.74 -7.27
C THR A 68 9.44 -33.06 -7.27
N ALA A 69 10.26 -33.32 -8.30
CA ALA A 69 11.06 -34.55 -8.38
C ALA A 69 12.17 -34.65 -7.31
N MET A 70 12.66 -33.51 -6.79
CA MET A 70 13.66 -33.49 -5.72
C MET A 70 13.06 -33.72 -4.33
N ASN A 71 11.74 -33.57 -4.17
CA ASN A 71 11.08 -33.68 -2.88
C ASN A 71 10.39 -35.03 -2.71
N PRO A 72 10.28 -35.55 -1.47
CA PRO A 72 9.55 -36.78 -1.20
C PRO A 72 8.04 -36.60 -1.44
N SER A 73 7.38 -37.64 -1.92
CA SER A 73 5.91 -37.69 -1.98
C SER A 73 5.34 -37.52 -0.55
N PRO A 74 4.32 -36.67 -0.32
CA PRO A 74 3.39 -36.05 -1.28
C PRO A 74 3.69 -34.58 -1.64
N VAL A 75 4.90 -34.08 -1.37
CA VAL A 75 5.24 -32.67 -1.58
C VAL A 75 5.31 -32.37 -3.08
N THR A 76 4.46 -31.46 -3.55
CA THR A 76 4.40 -31.06 -4.97
C THR A 76 4.40 -29.54 -5.08
N LEU A 77 5.19 -29.01 -6.03
CA LEU A 77 5.17 -27.60 -6.38
C LEU A 77 4.31 -27.43 -7.63
N LYS A 78 3.37 -26.47 -7.58
CA LYS A 78 2.46 -26.18 -8.69
C LYS A 78 2.72 -24.79 -9.24
N MET A 79 2.79 -24.66 -10.56
CA MET A 79 2.73 -23.36 -11.23
C MET A 79 1.28 -22.85 -11.20
N GLU A 80 1.05 -21.73 -10.51
CA GLU A 80 -0.30 -21.18 -10.34
C GLU A 80 -0.58 -20.04 -11.32
N LYS A 81 0.28 -19.01 -11.33
CA LYS A 81 0.04 -17.78 -12.08
C LYS A 81 1.31 -17.06 -12.50
N VAL A 82 1.21 -16.28 -13.57
CA VAL A 82 2.24 -15.36 -14.07
C VAL A 82 1.76 -13.93 -13.86
N TYR A 83 2.61 -13.05 -13.31
CA TYR A 83 2.30 -11.63 -13.20
C TYR A 83 2.99 -10.81 -14.29
N HIS A 84 2.22 -10.03 -15.06
CA HIS A 84 2.76 -9.12 -16.06
C HIS A 84 1.79 -7.97 -16.41
N PRO A 85 2.07 -6.70 -16.05
CA PRO A 85 3.13 -6.19 -15.17
C PRO A 85 2.87 -6.46 -13.67
N CYS A 86 3.90 -6.25 -12.84
CA CYS A 86 3.87 -6.48 -11.39
C CYS A 86 4.69 -5.44 -10.62
N PHE A 87 4.18 -5.02 -9.47
CA PHE A 87 4.86 -4.20 -8.47
C PHE A 87 4.93 -4.94 -7.13
N LEU A 88 6.15 -5.05 -6.61
CA LEU A 88 6.43 -5.53 -5.27
C LEU A 88 6.82 -4.34 -4.40
N LEU A 89 6.04 -4.02 -3.38
CA LEU A 89 6.32 -2.90 -2.48
C LEU A 89 7.05 -3.39 -1.23
N THR A 90 6.38 -4.24 -0.45
CA THR A 90 6.91 -4.80 0.81
C THR A 90 6.39 -6.22 1.01
N LYS A 91 6.83 -6.90 2.08
CA LYS A 91 6.32 -8.24 2.41
C LYS A 91 4.80 -8.20 2.53
N LYS A 92 4.12 -9.14 1.86
CA LYS A 92 2.65 -9.24 1.79
C LYS A 92 1.96 -8.03 1.17
N CYS A 93 2.69 -7.18 0.44
CA CYS A 93 2.18 -5.97 -0.21
C CYS A 93 2.67 -5.90 -1.66
N TYR A 94 1.86 -6.36 -2.59
CA TYR A 94 2.16 -6.40 -4.02
C TYR A 94 0.89 -6.29 -4.87
N VAL A 95 1.07 -5.87 -6.12
CA VAL A 95 -0.03 -5.71 -7.08
C VAL A 95 0.44 -6.01 -8.48
N GLY A 96 -0.40 -6.66 -9.28
CA GLY A 96 -0.09 -6.94 -10.67
C GLY A 96 -1.25 -7.54 -11.43
N TYR A 97 -1.07 -7.64 -12.74
CA TYR A 97 -1.96 -8.38 -13.60
C TYR A 97 -1.57 -9.85 -13.62
N SER A 98 -2.42 -10.70 -13.07
CA SER A 98 -2.25 -12.15 -13.03
C SER A 98 -2.90 -12.82 -14.23
N TYR A 99 -2.15 -13.74 -14.82
CA TYR A 99 -2.62 -14.70 -15.81
C TYR A 99 -2.54 -16.08 -15.17
N GLU A 100 -3.63 -16.84 -15.23
CA GLU A 100 -3.69 -18.22 -14.72
C GLU A 100 -3.48 -19.24 -15.85
N SER A 101 -3.83 -18.86 -17.08
CA SER A 101 -3.68 -19.70 -18.26
C SER A 101 -2.88 -19.01 -19.38
N PRO A 102 -2.11 -19.77 -20.19
CA PRO A 102 -1.32 -19.20 -21.30
C PRO A 102 -2.19 -18.65 -22.44
N GLU A 103 -3.45 -19.05 -22.50
CA GLU A 103 -4.44 -18.63 -23.51
C GLU A 103 -5.31 -17.45 -23.05
N GLN A 104 -5.20 -17.06 -21.77
CA GLN A 104 -5.98 -15.98 -21.20
C GLN A 104 -5.53 -14.64 -21.79
N SER A 105 -6.46 -13.96 -22.46
CA SER A 105 -6.21 -12.65 -23.08
C SER A 105 -6.38 -11.49 -22.10
N GLU A 106 -7.38 -11.56 -21.21
CA GLU A 106 -7.68 -10.49 -20.25
C GLU A 106 -7.05 -10.78 -18.89
N PRO A 107 -6.18 -9.90 -18.37
CA PRO A 107 -5.57 -10.10 -17.06
C PRO A 107 -6.56 -9.88 -15.91
N VAL A 108 -6.34 -10.59 -14.80
CA VAL A 108 -7.03 -10.33 -13.53
C VAL A 108 -6.18 -9.38 -12.69
N PHE A 109 -6.78 -8.31 -12.17
CA PHE A 109 -6.10 -7.39 -11.25
C PHE A 109 -6.01 -8.02 -9.85
N ASP A 110 -4.82 -8.53 -9.48
CA ASP A 110 -4.58 -9.09 -8.15
C ASP A 110 -3.80 -8.08 -7.30
N ALA A 111 -4.38 -7.74 -6.17
CA ALA A 111 -3.88 -6.76 -5.21
C ALA A 111 -3.81 -7.41 -3.83
N LYS A 112 -2.62 -7.50 -3.25
CA LYS A 112 -2.39 -8.06 -1.91
C LYS A 112 -1.81 -6.99 -1.01
N GLY A 113 -2.45 -6.76 0.14
CA GLY A 113 -1.95 -5.87 1.20
C GLY A 113 -1.96 -4.37 0.90
N ILE A 114 -2.12 -3.97 -0.36
CA ILE A 114 -2.22 -2.56 -0.77
C ILE A 114 -3.56 -1.95 -0.34
N GLU A 115 -3.60 -0.62 -0.25
CA GLU A 115 -4.74 0.15 0.26
C GLU A 115 -6.04 -0.09 -0.51
N THR A 116 -6.00 -0.60 -1.74
CA THR A 116 -7.20 -0.92 -2.52
C THR A 116 -8.05 -2.01 -1.87
N VAL A 117 -7.42 -3.05 -1.31
CA VAL A 117 -8.10 -4.19 -0.68
C VAL A 117 -8.29 -4.02 0.83
N ARG A 118 -7.64 -3.02 1.43
CA ARG A 118 -7.75 -2.77 2.87
C ARG A 118 -9.03 -1.99 3.18
N ARG A 119 -9.82 -2.54 4.10
CA ARG A 119 -11.10 -1.98 4.55
C ARG A 119 -10.98 -0.90 5.64
N ASP A 120 -9.76 -0.46 5.96
CA ASP A 120 -9.49 0.57 6.98
C ASP A 120 -9.28 1.97 6.37
N THR A 121 -9.21 2.07 5.04
CA THR A 121 -9.07 3.31 4.28
C THR A 121 -10.43 3.77 3.72
N CYS A 122 -10.48 5.00 3.19
CA CYS A 122 -11.68 5.52 2.56
C CYS A 122 -11.82 5.03 1.12
N GLY A 123 -13.05 4.91 0.63
CA GLY A 123 -13.36 4.46 -0.72
C GLY A 123 -12.71 5.32 -1.81
N ALA A 124 -12.56 6.62 -1.55
CA ALA A 124 -11.87 7.54 -2.45
C ALA A 124 -10.41 7.14 -2.70
N VAL A 125 -9.68 6.72 -1.65
CA VAL A 125 -8.28 6.28 -1.76
C VAL A 125 -8.20 4.97 -2.51
N SER A 126 -9.03 3.98 -2.15
CA SER A 126 -9.05 2.67 -2.83
C SER A 126 -9.33 2.82 -4.33
N LYS A 127 -10.40 3.53 -4.70
CA LYS A 127 -10.77 3.77 -6.12
C LYS A 127 -9.71 4.56 -6.88
N THR A 128 -9.16 5.61 -6.26
CA THR A 128 -8.15 6.44 -6.92
C THR A 128 -6.87 5.66 -7.16
N LEU A 129 -6.44 4.86 -6.19
CA LEU A 129 -5.24 4.03 -6.30
C LEU A 129 -5.41 2.90 -7.32
N GLU A 130 -6.56 2.20 -7.30
CA GLU A 130 -6.85 1.15 -8.27
C GLU A 130 -6.83 1.68 -9.71
N ASN A 131 -7.54 2.79 -9.97
CA ASN A 131 -7.57 3.41 -11.29
C ASN A 131 -6.18 3.90 -11.72
N SER A 132 -5.39 4.44 -10.78
CA SER A 132 -4.02 4.87 -11.05
C SER A 132 -3.14 3.71 -11.49
N LEU A 133 -3.27 2.56 -10.83
CA LEU A 133 -2.51 1.35 -11.16
C LEU A 133 -2.95 0.75 -12.49
N ARG A 134 -4.25 0.70 -12.77
CA ARG A 134 -4.79 0.24 -14.07
C ARG A 134 -4.29 1.11 -15.22
N LEU A 135 -4.41 2.43 -15.10
CA LEU A 135 -3.89 3.38 -16.09
C LEU A 135 -2.39 3.20 -16.33
N PHE A 136 -1.62 2.99 -15.25
CA PHE A 136 -0.18 2.76 -15.39
C PHE A 136 0.13 1.43 -16.08
N PHE A 137 -0.61 0.36 -15.76
CA PHE A 137 -0.39 -0.95 -16.37
C PHE A 137 -0.78 -1.02 -17.84
N GLU A 138 -1.81 -0.29 -18.25
CA GLU A 138 -2.30 -0.26 -19.64
C GLU A 138 -1.47 0.68 -20.53
N HIS A 139 -1.20 1.91 -20.08
CA HIS A 139 -0.57 2.94 -20.91
C HIS A 139 0.94 3.09 -20.67
N GLN A 140 1.45 2.65 -19.51
CA GLN A 140 2.85 2.85 -19.08
C GLN A 140 3.33 4.30 -19.19
N ASN A 141 2.41 5.27 -19.11
CA ASN A 141 2.69 6.68 -19.28
C ASN A 141 2.49 7.44 -17.95
N THR A 142 3.60 7.90 -17.36
CA THR A 142 3.59 8.66 -16.10
C THR A 142 2.89 10.01 -16.23
N SER A 143 2.91 10.63 -17.41
CA SER A 143 2.33 11.96 -17.63
C SER A 143 0.80 11.93 -17.53
N GLU A 144 0.18 10.90 -18.09
CA GLU A 144 -1.27 10.69 -18.00
C GLU A 144 -1.72 10.38 -16.57
N LEU A 145 -0.92 9.56 -15.87
CA LEU A 145 -1.15 9.27 -14.46
C LEU A 145 -1.09 10.54 -13.60
N LYS A 146 -0.09 11.39 -13.81
CA LYS A 146 0.05 12.67 -13.11
C LYS A 146 -1.15 13.57 -13.38
N ALA A 147 -1.57 13.70 -14.63
CA ALA A 147 -2.75 14.49 -15.00
C ALA A 147 -4.04 13.95 -14.35
N TYR A 148 -4.19 12.62 -14.27
CA TYR A 148 -5.31 11.98 -13.56
C TYR A 148 -5.31 12.32 -12.08
N LEU A 149 -4.18 12.17 -11.38
CA LEU A 149 -4.07 12.47 -9.95
C LEU A 149 -4.34 13.94 -9.65
N GLN A 150 -3.77 14.85 -10.45
CA GLN A 150 -4.02 16.28 -10.33
C GLN A 150 -5.51 16.61 -10.47
N ARG A 151 -6.20 16.03 -11.47
CA ARG A 151 -7.66 16.18 -11.61
C ARG A 151 -8.42 15.69 -10.39
N GLN A 152 -8.06 14.53 -9.83
CA GLN A 152 -8.74 14.02 -8.63
C GLN A 152 -8.51 14.95 -7.42
N TRP A 153 -7.29 15.45 -7.21
CA TRP A 153 -7.01 16.39 -6.13
C TRP A 153 -7.76 17.72 -6.31
N THR A 154 -7.80 18.28 -7.51
CA THR A 154 -8.59 19.49 -7.80
C THR A 154 -10.08 19.26 -7.50
N ARG A 155 -10.64 18.09 -7.85
CA ARG A 155 -12.02 17.74 -7.52
C ARG A 155 -12.27 17.71 -6.01
N ILE A 156 -11.35 17.11 -5.25
CA ILE A 156 -11.43 17.05 -3.79
C ILE A 156 -11.37 18.45 -3.18
N LEU A 157 -10.41 19.27 -3.60
CA LEU A 157 -10.26 20.66 -3.12
C LEU A 157 -11.46 21.54 -3.48
N SER A 158 -12.07 21.31 -4.64
CA SER A 158 -13.28 22.03 -5.07
C SER A 158 -14.58 21.53 -4.42
N GLY A 159 -14.52 20.50 -3.57
CA GLY A 159 -15.70 19.91 -2.92
C GLY A 159 -16.63 19.12 -3.86
N ARG A 160 -16.22 18.85 -5.12
CA ARG A 160 -17.02 18.11 -6.12
C ARG A 160 -16.86 16.59 -5.98
N VAL A 161 -17.06 16.09 -4.76
CA VAL A 161 -16.88 14.67 -4.41
C VAL A 161 -18.02 14.18 -3.52
N SER A 162 -18.35 12.88 -3.64
CA SER A 162 -19.38 12.27 -2.81
C SER A 162 -18.83 12.01 -1.41
N LEU A 163 -19.60 12.42 -0.39
CA LEU A 163 -19.26 12.13 1.01
C LEU A 163 -19.16 10.62 1.30
N GLN A 164 -19.90 9.79 0.56
CA GLN A 164 -19.89 8.34 0.72
C GLN A 164 -18.49 7.75 0.51
N ASP A 165 -17.70 8.32 -0.41
CA ASP A 165 -16.35 7.87 -0.69
C ASP A 165 -15.35 8.25 0.42
N PHE A 166 -15.71 9.15 1.32
CA PHE A 166 -14.89 9.61 2.45
C PHE A 166 -15.27 8.99 3.79
N VAL A 167 -16.24 8.08 3.80
CA VAL A 167 -16.64 7.36 5.01
C VAL A 167 -15.58 6.31 5.36
N PHE A 168 -15.07 6.36 6.59
CA PHE A 168 -14.26 5.31 7.18
C PHE A 168 -15.16 4.37 7.97
N ALA A 169 -14.86 3.07 7.95
CA ALA A 169 -15.56 2.09 8.77
C ALA A 169 -14.55 1.18 9.49
N LYS A 170 -14.52 1.25 10.83
CA LYS A 170 -13.64 0.39 11.64
C LYS A 170 -14.43 -0.34 12.72
N GLU A 171 -13.93 -1.52 13.05
CA GLU A 171 -14.50 -2.40 14.06
C GLU A 171 -14.27 -1.83 15.47
N VAL A 172 -15.28 -1.92 16.31
CA VAL A 172 -15.23 -1.47 17.70
C VAL A 172 -15.38 -2.65 18.65
N ARG A 173 -14.47 -2.73 19.62
CA ARG A 173 -14.44 -3.74 20.69
C ARG A 173 -14.47 -3.03 22.03
N LEU A 174 -15.62 -2.42 22.34
CA LEU A 174 -15.82 -1.76 23.63
C LEU A 174 -15.55 -2.75 24.77
N GLY A 175 -14.87 -2.29 25.83
CA GLY A 175 -14.48 -3.12 26.98
C GLY A 175 -13.12 -3.84 26.84
N THR A 176 -12.58 -4.03 25.63
CA THR A 176 -11.23 -4.63 25.45
C THR A 176 -10.10 -3.58 25.44
N TYR A 177 -10.44 -2.31 25.22
CA TYR A 177 -9.45 -1.24 25.13
C TYR A 177 -8.90 -0.86 26.50
N CYS A 178 -7.58 -0.69 26.59
CA CYS A 178 -6.92 -0.19 27.80
C CYS A 178 -7.40 1.23 28.12
N THR A 179 -8.09 1.39 29.25
CA THR A 179 -8.69 2.66 29.72
C THR A 179 -7.68 3.59 30.41
N LYS A 180 -6.39 3.22 30.46
CA LYS A 180 -5.34 3.96 31.18
C LYS A 180 -5.16 5.42 30.72
N SER A 181 -5.61 5.77 29.52
CA SER A 181 -5.75 7.16 29.07
C SER A 181 -6.82 7.25 27.99
N SER A 182 -7.69 8.26 28.07
CA SER A 182 -8.66 8.61 27.02
C SER A 182 -8.01 8.90 25.66
N SER A 183 -6.70 9.18 25.63
CA SER A 183 -5.89 9.38 24.43
C SER A 183 -5.57 8.09 23.65
N SER A 184 -5.82 6.92 24.23
CA SER A 184 -5.52 5.61 23.61
C SER A 184 -6.73 4.99 22.91
N LEU A 185 -7.90 5.60 23.05
CA LEU A 185 -9.13 5.06 22.48
C LEU A 185 -9.14 5.27 20.96
N PRO A 186 -9.46 4.24 20.15
CA PRO A 186 -9.56 4.43 18.72
C PRO A 186 -10.65 5.45 18.38
N PRO A 187 -10.50 6.21 17.28
CA PRO A 187 -11.51 7.13 16.76
C PRO A 187 -12.95 6.62 16.80
N THR A 188 -13.14 5.34 16.47
CA THR A 188 -14.46 4.71 16.43
C THR A 188 -15.08 4.44 17.80
N SER A 189 -14.28 4.18 18.85
CA SER A 189 -14.85 4.03 20.19
C SER A 189 -15.27 5.38 20.77
N ILE A 190 -14.61 6.47 20.38
CA ILE A 190 -15.03 7.83 20.73
C ILE A 190 -16.36 8.16 20.06
N VAL A 191 -16.52 7.86 18.76
CA VAL A 191 -17.79 8.02 18.04
C VAL A 191 -18.89 7.18 18.68
N ALA A 192 -18.61 5.91 19.02
CA ALA A 192 -19.56 5.04 19.71
C ALA A 192 -19.99 5.62 21.06
N THR A 193 -19.03 6.06 21.88
CA THR A 193 -19.31 6.62 23.21
C THR A 193 -20.11 7.92 23.10
N LYS A 194 -19.83 8.77 22.10
CA LYS A 194 -20.63 9.97 21.81
C LYS A 194 -22.07 9.59 21.41
N ALA A 195 -22.26 8.55 20.58
CA ALA A 195 -23.57 8.07 20.20
C ALA A 195 -24.35 7.51 21.41
N MET A 196 -23.70 6.72 22.27
CA MET A 196 -24.29 6.17 23.50
C MET A 196 -24.69 7.25 24.51
N ARG A 197 -23.97 8.39 24.55
CA ARG A 197 -24.35 9.54 25.38
C ARG A 197 -25.61 10.24 24.89
N ALA A 198 -25.82 10.26 23.57
CA ALA A 198 -27.01 10.86 22.98
C ALA A 198 -28.22 9.91 23.06
N ASP A 199 -28.01 8.62 22.80
CA ASP A 199 -28.99 7.56 22.99
C ASP A 199 -28.33 6.35 23.67
N PRO A 200 -28.68 6.03 24.93
CA PRO A 200 -28.15 4.87 25.63
C PRO A 200 -28.37 3.53 24.91
N ARG A 201 -29.35 3.45 24.00
CA ARG A 201 -29.63 2.23 23.21
C ARG A 201 -28.73 2.08 21.99
N ALA A 202 -27.93 3.09 21.64
CA ALA A 202 -27.02 3.07 20.51
C ALA A 202 -25.68 2.37 20.82
N GLU A 203 -25.67 1.41 21.75
CA GLU A 203 -24.48 0.62 22.07
C GLU A 203 -24.13 -0.31 20.89
N PRO A 204 -22.91 -0.22 20.34
CA PRO A 204 -22.49 -1.09 19.25
C PRO A 204 -22.21 -2.51 19.75
N ARG A 205 -22.50 -3.50 18.91
CA ARG A 205 -22.16 -4.90 19.16
C ARG A 205 -20.66 -5.12 19.13
N TYR A 206 -20.21 -6.22 19.72
CA TYR A 206 -18.81 -6.61 19.68
C TYR A 206 -18.32 -6.78 18.23
N ALA A 207 -17.22 -6.10 17.89
CA ALA A 207 -16.64 -6.04 16.55
C ALA A 207 -17.56 -5.45 15.47
N GLU A 208 -18.57 -4.65 15.85
CA GLU A 208 -19.39 -3.90 14.91
C GLU A 208 -18.57 -2.81 14.22
N ARG A 209 -18.81 -2.63 12.91
CA ARG A 209 -18.16 -1.60 12.10
C ARG A 209 -18.96 -0.30 12.13
N ILE A 210 -18.39 0.71 12.77
CA ILE A 210 -19.04 2.02 12.89
C ILE A 210 -18.51 2.96 11.80
N PRO A 211 -19.39 3.51 10.95
CA PRO A 211 -19.01 4.49 9.95
C PRO A 211 -18.78 5.86 10.59
N TYR A 212 -17.71 6.54 10.20
CA TYR A 212 -17.39 7.89 10.64
C TYR A 212 -16.70 8.68 9.54
N VAL A 213 -16.82 10.01 9.64
CA VAL A 213 -16.07 10.96 8.82
C VAL A 213 -15.16 11.80 9.71
N VAL A 214 -14.09 12.34 9.13
CA VAL A 214 -13.18 13.24 9.84
C VAL A 214 -13.51 14.66 9.41
N ILE A 215 -13.88 15.50 10.36
CA ILE A 215 -14.17 16.92 10.13
C ILE A 215 -12.94 17.78 10.41
N HIS A 216 -12.92 18.99 9.86
CA HIS A 216 -11.90 19.97 10.20
C HIS A 216 -12.15 20.50 11.62
N GLY A 217 -11.08 20.59 12.41
CA GLY A 217 -11.11 21.17 13.74
C GLY A 217 -10.54 22.58 13.78
N GLU A 218 -10.54 23.16 14.98
CA GLU A 218 -9.77 24.35 15.28
C GLU A 218 -8.25 24.09 15.12
N PRO A 219 -7.44 25.12 14.82
CA PRO A 219 -6.00 24.99 14.74
C PRO A 219 -5.41 24.39 16.04
N GLY A 220 -4.75 23.24 15.94
CA GLY A 220 -4.19 22.52 17.10
C GLY A 220 -5.06 21.38 17.65
N ALA A 221 -6.27 21.18 17.12
CA ALA A 221 -7.13 20.07 17.50
C ALA A 221 -6.51 18.72 17.11
N ARG A 222 -6.65 17.72 17.99
CA ARG A 222 -6.12 16.37 17.76
C ARG A 222 -7.04 15.61 16.81
N LEU A 223 -6.46 14.87 15.85
CA LEU A 223 -7.20 14.05 14.89
C LEU A 223 -8.13 13.02 15.54
N ILE A 224 -7.81 12.58 16.76
CA ILE A 224 -8.61 11.61 17.54
C ILE A 224 -9.95 12.17 18.02
N ASP A 225 -10.07 13.50 18.16
CA ASP A 225 -11.27 14.17 18.67
C ASP A 225 -12.23 14.63 17.55
N MET A 226 -11.69 14.75 16.33
CA MET A 226 -12.38 15.13 15.08
C MET A 226 -13.32 14.10 14.44
N PRO A 227 -13.30 12.79 14.76
CA PRO A 227 -14.23 11.84 14.16
C PRO A 227 -15.66 12.17 14.56
N GLN A 228 -16.55 12.21 13.57
CA GLN A 228 -17.98 12.38 13.77
C GLN A 228 -18.73 11.23 13.11
N GLY A 229 -19.74 10.71 13.82
CA GLY A 229 -20.63 9.68 13.27
C GLY A 229 -21.38 10.21 12.06
N LEU A 230 -21.56 9.37 11.04
CA LEU A 230 -22.17 9.78 9.77
C LEU A 230 -23.57 10.37 9.97
N TRP A 231 -24.36 9.80 10.88
CA TRP A 231 -25.72 10.28 11.17
C TRP A 231 -25.74 11.69 11.77
N PHE A 232 -24.88 11.95 12.76
CA PHE A 232 -24.72 13.28 13.35
C PHE A 232 -24.19 14.31 12.34
N PHE A 233 -23.25 13.90 11.48
CA PHE A 233 -22.71 14.76 10.44
C PHE A 233 -23.79 15.16 9.42
N LEU A 234 -24.57 14.20 8.92
CA LEU A 234 -25.62 14.47 7.96
C LEU A 234 -26.69 15.41 8.54
N ILE A 235 -27.14 15.19 9.78
CA ILE A 235 -28.13 16.07 10.41
C ILE A 235 -27.60 17.51 10.54
N ALA A 236 -26.36 17.69 11.01
CA ALA A 236 -25.78 19.02 11.18
C ALA A 236 -25.60 19.79 9.85
N HIS A 237 -25.33 19.10 8.74
CA HIS A 237 -25.10 19.73 7.44
C HIS A 237 -26.34 19.80 6.53
N HIS A 238 -27.36 18.96 6.74
CA HIS A 238 -28.64 19.04 6.01
C HIS A 238 -29.67 19.95 6.70
N PHE A 239 -29.51 20.26 7.98
CA PHE A 239 -30.31 21.24 8.71
C PHE A 239 -29.52 22.52 9.07
N PRO A 240 -29.08 23.37 8.11
CA PRO A 240 -28.66 24.73 8.46
C PRO A 240 -29.83 25.70 8.71
N LEU A 241 -31.10 25.26 8.64
CA LEU A 241 -32.26 26.18 8.62
C LEU A 241 -33.23 26.14 9.82
N TYR A 242 -32.96 25.39 10.88
CA TYR A 242 -33.82 25.43 12.08
C TYR A 242 -33.02 25.30 13.38
N HIS A 243 -32.17 26.29 13.67
CA HIS A 243 -31.88 26.66 15.07
C HIS A 243 -31.41 28.11 15.19
N SER A 244 -32.12 29.04 14.57
CA SER A 244 -32.28 30.38 15.15
C SER A 244 -33.62 30.38 15.85
N PHE A 245 -33.65 30.16 17.17
CA PHE A 245 -34.58 30.83 18.10
C PHE A 245 -34.22 30.48 19.55
N SER A 246 -34.05 31.56 20.33
CA SER A 246 -34.05 31.71 21.80
C SER A 246 -33.12 30.79 22.62
N SER A 247 -32.16 31.30 23.39
CA SER A 247 -32.33 32.41 24.33
C SER A 247 -31.01 33.13 24.64
N LEU A 248 -31.05 34.45 24.54
CA LEU A 248 -30.27 35.39 25.35
C LEU A 248 -30.27 34.95 26.82
N SER A 249 -29.09 34.90 27.42
CA SER A 249 -28.88 35.18 28.84
C SER A 249 -27.48 35.74 29.00
N LEU A 250 -27.40 37.03 29.33
CA LEU A 250 -26.19 37.73 29.71
C LEU A 250 -25.49 37.05 30.89
N SER A 251 -24.17 37.03 30.88
CA SER A 251 -23.43 37.58 32.03
C SER A 251 -22.17 38.29 31.54
N LEU A 252 -22.14 39.60 31.80
CA LEU A 252 -20.92 40.39 31.84
C LEU A 252 -20.08 39.92 33.04
N SER A 253 -18.78 39.78 32.85
CA SER A 253 -17.82 40.15 33.90
C SER A 253 -16.51 40.62 33.28
N ASN A 254 -16.23 41.91 33.53
CA ASN A 254 -14.98 42.62 33.29
C ASN A 254 -13.75 41.87 33.84
N GLY A 255 -12.61 42.03 33.16
CA GLY A 255 -11.31 41.58 33.67
C GLY A 255 -10.14 41.92 32.76
N THR A 256 -9.79 43.22 32.71
CA THR A 256 -8.42 43.79 32.59
C THR A 256 -7.30 42.96 31.91
N ASN A 257 -6.81 43.47 30.77
CA ASN A 257 -5.45 43.23 30.26
C ASN A 257 -4.40 43.88 31.19
N PRO A 258 -3.18 43.32 31.25
CA PRO A 258 -2.03 44.16 30.89
C PRO A 258 -0.99 43.46 29.98
N PHE A 259 -0.30 44.33 29.24
CA PHE A 259 0.85 44.14 28.35
C PHE A 259 1.90 43.08 28.76
N SER A 260 2.49 42.38 27.77
CA SER A 260 3.94 42.50 27.50
C SER A 260 4.40 41.81 26.19
N SER A 261 5.21 42.57 25.45
CA SER A 261 6.34 42.26 24.54
C SER A 261 6.37 41.02 23.63
N SER A 262 6.60 41.33 22.36
CA SER A 262 7.06 40.50 21.24
C SER A 262 8.42 39.82 21.43
N SER A 263 8.52 38.55 21.02
CA SER A 263 9.67 38.02 20.29
C SER A 263 9.21 36.97 19.28
N SER A 264 9.68 37.11 18.05
CA SER A 264 9.30 36.35 16.86
C SER A 264 10.25 35.18 16.65
N ASP A 265 9.75 33.96 16.79
CA ASP A 265 10.38 32.76 16.20
C ASP A 265 9.35 32.07 15.29
N PRO A 266 9.74 31.62 14.08
CA PRO A 266 8.81 30.94 13.18
C PRO A 266 8.44 29.56 13.73
N PRO A 267 7.18 29.11 13.62
CA PRO A 267 6.78 27.81 14.12
C PRO A 267 7.48 26.69 13.33
N PRO A 268 7.92 25.61 13.98
CA PRO A 268 8.55 24.49 13.30
C PRO A 268 7.55 23.80 12.34
N PRO A 269 8.03 23.25 11.21
CA PRO A 269 7.16 22.66 10.21
C PRO A 269 6.35 21.49 10.79
N PRO A 270 5.07 21.33 10.41
CA PRO A 270 4.21 20.29 10.96
C PRO A 270 4.76 18.90 10.63
N LYS A 271 4.90 18.05 11.65
CA LYS A 271 5.31 16.65 11.48
C LYS A 271 4.27 15.92 10.62
N ARG A 272 4.72 15.44 9.45
CA ARG A 272 3.88 14.75 8.46
C ARG A 272 3.21 13.52 9.09
N SER A 273 1.90 13.37 8.87
CA SER A 273 1.13 12.22 9.32
C SER A 273 1.55 10.94 8.56
N SER A 274 1.37 9.78 9.20
CA SER A 274 1.75 8.44 8.70
C SER A 274 1.30 8.14 7.25
N LEU A 275 0.16 8.67 6.80
CA LEU A 275 -0.33 8.50 5.43
C LEU A 275 0.37 9.43 4.43
N SER A 276 0.69 10.67 4.84
CA SER A 276 1.51 11.60 4.04
C SER A 276 2.94 11.07 3.87
N ALA A 277 3.50 10.45 4.92
CA ALA A 277 4.82 9.83 4.88
C ALA A 277 4.88 8.57 3.99
N ARG A 278 3.78 7.79 3.92
CA ARG A 278 3.70 6.58 3.09
C ARG A 278 3.46 6.90 1.61
N LEU A 279 2.62 7.89 1.32
CA LEU A 279 2.46 8.39 -0.04
C LEU A 279 3.75 9.08 -0.52
N SER A 280 4.43 9.86 0.33
CA SER A 280 5.72 10.45 -0.04
C SER A 280 6.79 9.41 -0.32
N PHE A 281 6.80 8.25 0.36
CA PHE A 281 7.75 7.17 0.06
C PHE A 281 7.57 6.58 -1.34
N VAL A 282 6.31 6.40 -1.79
CA VAL A 282 6.02 5.94 -3.15
C VAL A 282 6.44 6.99 -4.17
N PHE A 283 6.22 8.28 -3.88
CA PHE A 283 6.67 9.37 -4.75
C PHE A 283 8.20 9.52 -4.78
N ASP A 284 8.89 9.36 -3.65
CA ASP A 284 10.35 9.37 -3.57
C ASP A 284 10.95 8.19 -4.37
N GLN A 285 10.30 7.03 -4.36
CA GLN A 285 10.68 5.87 -5.18
C GLN A 285 10.50 6.17 -6.68
N ILE A 286 9.39 6.80 -7.07
CA ILE A 286 9.13 7.20 -8.46
C ILE A 286 10.15 8.24 -8.92
N ASP A 287 10.42 9.28 -8.14
CA ASP A 287 11.44 10.30 -8.44
C ASP A 287 12.85 9.70 -8.53
N THR A 288 13.14 8.68 -7.71
CA THR A 288 14.42 7.95 -7.78
C THR A 288 14.53 7.15 -9.08
N ILE A 289 13.44 6.51 -9.50
CA ILE A 289 13.38 5.76 -10.77
C ILE A 289 13.52 6.72 -11.96
N GLU A 290 12.83 7.87 -11.95
CA GLU A 290 12.95 8.89 -12.99
C GLU A 290 14.37 9.45 -13.07
N LYS A 291 15.00 9.75 -11.94
CA LYS A 291 16.41 10.19 -11.90
C LYS A 291 17.37 9.12 -12.43
N GLN A 292 17.13 7.85 -12.14
CA GLN A 292 17.94 6.74 -12.67
C GLN A 292 17.76 6.58 -14.19
N GLN A 293 16.54 6.71 -14.70
CA GLN A 293 16.28 6.65 -16.14
C GLN A 293 16.87 7.85 -16.89
N GLN A 294 16.77 9.05 -16.30
CA GLN A 294 17.38 10.26 -16.87
C GLN A 294 18.91 10.16 -16.90
N SER A 295 19.52 9.68 -15.80
CA SER A 295 20.97 9.45 -15.73
C SER A 295 21.46 8.39 -16.73
N GLN A 296 20.71 7.30 -16.91
CA GLN A 296 21.03 6.30 -17.95
C GLN A 296 20.90 6.87 -19.37
N LYS A 297 19.88 7.69 -19.61
CA LYS A 297 19.68 8.38 -20.90
C LYS A 297 20.82 9.35 -21.19
N ASP A 298 21.23 10.14 -20.20
CA ASP A 298 22.34 11.10 -20.32
C ASP A 298 23.68 10.39 -20.52
N GLN A 299 23.95 9.27 -19.82
CA GLN A 299 25.14 8.44 -20.06
C GLN A 299 25.15 7.81 -21.45
N THR A 300 23.98 7.41 -21.96
CA THR A 300 23.85 6.84 -23.31
C THR A 300 24.10 7.93 -24.37
N LEU A 301 23.55 9.12 -24.18
CA LEU A 301 23.79 10.28 -25.04
C LEU A 301 25.25 10.74 -25.00
N GLN A 302 25.90 10.71 -23.84
CA GLN A 302 27.34 11.00 -23.71
C GLN A 302 28.21 9.96 -24.44
N ARG A 303 27.84 8.67 -24.38
CA ARG A 303 28.55 7.61 -25.14
C ARG A 303 28.39 7.78 -26.66
N ILE A 304 27.21 8.17 -27.11
CA ILE A 304 26.94 8.50 -28.52
C ILE A 304 27.71 9.75 -28.94
N ALA A 305 27.75 10.80 -28.10
CA ALA A 305 28.48 12.04 -28.38
C ALA A 305 30.01 11.84 -28.39
N LEU A 306 30.54 10.87 -27.65
CA LEU A 306 31.96 10.49 -27.65
C LEU A 306 32.32 9.49 -28.76
N GLY A 307 31.41 9.22 -29.71
CA GLY A 307 31.70 8.39 -30.89
C GLY A 307 31.85 6.89 -30.62
N ALA A 308 31.43 6.39 -29.45
CA ALA A 308 31.48 4.97 -29.14
C ALA A 308 30.27 4.26 -29.79
N ASN A 309 30.51 3.59 -30.92
CA ASN A 309 29.55 2.71 -31.57
C ASN A 309 29.18 1.54 -30.62
N PRO A 310 27.91 1.07 -30.57
CA PRO A 310 27.53 -0.02 -29.67
C PRO A 310 28.07 -1.34 -30.22
N GLU A 311 29.29 -1.72 -29.84
CA GLU A 311 29.86 -3.03 -30.21
C GLU A 311 29.15 -4.18 -29.50
N THR A 312 28.71 -5.13 -30.32
CA THR A 312 28.49 -6.56 -30.06
C THR A 312 29.49 -7.16 -29.05
N PRO A 313 29.07 -8.11 -28.18
CA PRO A 313 29.97 -8.71 -27.20
C PRO A 313 31.02 -9.58 -27.89
N LYS A 314 32.28 -9.12 -27.91
CA LYS A 314 33.45 -9.94 -28.25
C LYS A 314 33.66 -10.97 -27.14
N LEU A 315 33.75 -12.25 -27.55
CA LEU A 315 34.27 -13.34 -26.72
C LEU A 315 35.69 -12.98 -26.24
N THR A 316 35.91 -13.01 -24.93
CA THR A 316 37.26 -13.00 -24.36
C THR A 316 37.54 -14.37 -23.76
N THR A 317 38.26 -15.18 -24.52
CA THR A 317 38.87 -16.44 -24.10
C THR A 317 40.03 -16.13 -23.15
N HIS A 318 39.94 -16.52 -21.88
CA HIS A 318 41.08 -16.47 -20.97
C HIS A 318 41.95 -17.71 -21.18
N LEU A 319 43.09 -17.54 -21.86
CA LEU A 319 44.19 -18.49 -21.89
C LEU A 319 45.06 -18.32 -20.63
N ILE A 320 45.31 -19.43 -19.94
CA ILE A 320 46.25 -19.59 -18.83
C ILE A 320 47.68 -19.47 -19.37
N PRO A 321 48.62 -18.76 -18.72
CA PRO A 321 50.03 -18.94 -18.98
C PRO A 321 50.59 -20.03 -18.06
N ASN A 322 51.00 -21.14 -18.66
CA ASN A 322 52.02 -22.03 -18.10
C ASN A 322 53.33 -21.24 -17.94
N ARG A 323 53.95 -21.31 -16.75
CA ARG A 323 55.40 -21.25 -16.59
C ARG A 323 55.84 -22.15 -15.43
N SER A 324 56.63 -23.15 -15.81
CA SER A 324 57.76 -23.82 -15.13
C SER A 324 57.90 -23.63 -13.61
#